data_AF-A0A933CYR6-F1
#
_entry.id   AF-A0A933CYR6-F1
#
_cell.length_a   1.000
_cell.length_b   1.000
_cell.length_c   1.000
_cell.angle_alpha   90.00
_cell.angle_beta   90.00
_cell.angle_gamma   90.00
#
_symmetry.space_group_name_H-M   'P 1'
#
loop_
_entity.id
_entity.type
_entity.pdbx_description
1 polymer ?
#
loop_
_entity_poly.entity_id
_entity_poly.type
_entity_poly.pdbx_seq_one_letter_code
_entity_poly.pdbx_strand_id
1 'polypeptide(L)'
;MKKIIGVVVPIVVFLCVGTLAIAQGRQPLDSLDILVDYARFRGDDNNLYIEVYYSFSQRGLTYTADAEVAKAGVDLTVIITLRDSVVYADRWIVPHTANAVASLPEALNLVSVSNMMLGEGHYRLQVLGRDVNNPARMDSVTMPLNVKMLTTEKEVLSDVEFASNITRGTKGSPFYKNTLEVIPNVSGIYSESQRCFYYVEAYNLLAGTDRSDYLVKTSVYDAIGREVISRERPKKRTGESSVLVDELDVGRLRSGTYTLLISLLDSSKVTMTATGKKFFVYNPALGIDSTMLSVASGSRVNMYSVMEEPEMDREFQWLRYEALDTEKDQFKALKGVDAKRKFLSDFWNRREPGLRDLYLERVTHANENFRVLGREGYRSDRGRVFVMYGPPDDIDRHPNEADTRPYEVWTYNNIQGGVYFVFVLRQDGGDYELVHSTHRNELHDENWGRYARTN
;
A
#
# COMPACT_ATOMS: atom_id res chain seq x y z
N MET A 1 44.06 58.81 30.89
CA MET A 1 44.58 57.49 31.31
C MET A 1 43.48 56.74 32.04
N LYS A 2 43.12 55.56 31.54
CA LYS A 2 42.05 54.69 32.04
C LYS A 2 42.37 54.18 33.45
N LYS A 3 41.41 54.23 34.38
CA LYS A 3 41.35 53.33 35.55
C LYS A 3 40.01 52.60 35.51
N ILE A 4 40.08 51.30 35.25
CA ILE A 4 38.98 50.35 35.32
C ILE A 4 38.90 49.90 36.77
N ILE A 5 37.76 50.11 37.41
CA ILE A 5 37.43 49.53 38.72
C ILE A 5 36.54 48.32 38.41
N GLY A 6 37.05 47.12 38.67
CA GLY A 6 36.30 45.87 38.54
C GLY A 6 35.42 45.67 39.77
N VAL A 7 34.12 45.47 39.55
CA VAL A 7 33.18 44.99 40.56
C VAL A 7 32.94 43.51 40.27
N VAL A 8 33.30 42.65 41.23
CA VAL A 8 33.02 41.21 41.22
C VAL A 8 31.63 41.02 41.82
N VAL A 9 30.70 40.47 41.03
CA VAL A 9 29.37 40.03 41.51
C VAL A 9 29.37 38.50 41.55
N PRO A 10 29.04 37.84 42.68
CA PRO A 10 28.97 36.39 42.74
C PRO A 10 27.66 35.91 42.08
N ILE A 11 27.77 35.05 41.08
CA ILE A 11 26.65 34.33 40.47
C ILE A 11 26.29 33.18 41.42
N VAL A 12 25.17 33.32 42.13
CA VAL A 12 24.53 32.23 42.85
C VAL A 12 23.72 31.43 41.82
N VAL A 13 24.20 30.24 41.48
CA VAL A 13 23.48 29.28 40.63
C VAL A 13 22.42 28.59 41.48
N PHE A 14 21.15 28.96 41.28
CA PHE A 14 20.01 28.21 41.80
C PHE A 14 19.78 27.00 40.89
N LEU A 15 20.10 25.81 41.39
CA LEU A 15 19.78 24.54 40.74
C LEU A 15 18.28 24.24 40.97
N CYS A 16 17.43 24.71 40.06
CA CYS A 16 16.05 24.22 39.97
C CYS A 16 16.07 22.83 39.35
N VAL A 17 16.05 21.80 40.20
CA VAL A 17 15.72 20.43 39.80
C VAL A 17 14.21 20.40 39.53
N GLY A 18 13.82 20.81 38.34
CA GLY A 18 12.48 20.57 37.81
C GLY A 18 12.37 19.09 37.45
N THR A 19 11.57 18.35 38.21
CA THR A 19 11.12 17.01 37.81
C THR A 19 10.35 17.12 36.51
N LEU A 20 11.01 16.85 35.38
CA LEU A 20 10.35 16.51 34.13
C LEU A 20 9.58 15.21 34.35
N ALA A 21 8.31 15.33 34.71
CA ALA A 21 7.36 14.27 34.46
C ALA A 21 7.29 14.11 32.94
N ILE A 22 8.05 13.16 32.40
CA ILE A 22 7.86 12.68 31.04
C ILE A 22 6.49 12.02 31.06
N ALA A 23 5.44 12.78 30.72
CA ALA A 23 4.23 12.19 30.21
C ALA A 23 4.69 11.34 29.02
N GLN A 24 4.62 10.02 29.14
CA GLN A 24 4.83 9.10 28.03
C GLN A 24 3.71 9.33 27.01
N GLY A 25 3.81 10.41 26.24
CA GLY A 25 3.09 10.58 25.00
C GLY A 25 3.59 9.50 24.07
N ARG A 26 2.77 8.47 23.84
CA ARG A 26 3.04 7.45 22.82
C ARG A 26 3.37 8.15 21.51
N GLN A 27 4.55 7.88 20.95
CA GLN A 27 4.92 8.43 19.65
C GLN A 27 3.92 7.95 18.60
N PRO A 28 3.41 8.85 17.74
CA PRO A 28 2.51 8.46 16.67
C PRO A 28 3.26 7.59 15.65
N LEU A 29 2.55 6.69 14.96
CA LEU A 29 3.12 5.75 13.96
C LEU A 29 3.95 6.49 12.90
N ASP A 30 4.99 5.86 12.34
CA ASP A 30 5.94 6.53 11.43
C ASP A 30 5.31 7.01 10.10
N SER A 31 4.17 6.44 9.69
CA SER A 31 3.41 6.80 8.48
C SER A 31 1.98 7.25 8.78
N LEU A 32 1.41 8.09 7.89
CA LEU A 32 0.04 8.61 7.98
C LEU A 32 -1.03 7.58 7.56
N ASP A 33 -0.63 6.53 6.84
CA ASP A 33 -1.43 5.39 6.36
C ASP A 33 -2.75 5.83 5.71
N ILE A 34 -2.64 6.50 4.56
CA ILE A 34 -3.80 6.94 3.79
C ILE A 34 -4.34 5.77 2.98
N LEU A 35 -5.65 5.53 3.11
CA LEU A 35 -6.41 4.65 2.24
C LEU A 35 -7.23 5.50 1.28
N VAL A 36 -7.38 5.01 0.05
CA VAL A 36 -8.17 5.66 -1.00
C VAL A 36 -9.01 4.62 -1.71
N ASP A 37 -10.23 5.00 -2.06
CA ASP A 37 -11.12 4.25 -2.92
C ASP A 37 -11.95 5.24 -3.75
N TYR A 38 -12.64 4.77 -4.79
CA TYR A 38 -13.57 5.61 -5.55
C TYR A 38 -14.80 4.85 -6.01
N ALA A 39 -15.85 5.60 -6.35
CA ALA A 39 -17.00 5.11 -7.09
C ALA A 39 -17.45 6.15 -8.13
N ARG A 40 -17.95 5.64 -9.27
CA ARG A 40 -18.44 6.44 -10.39
C ARG A 40 -19.97 6.34 -10.46
N PHE A 41 -20.63 7.49 -10.54
CA PHE A 41 -22.07 7.67 -10.66
C PHE A 41 -22.41 8.48 -11.90
N ARG A 42 -23.69 8.51 -12.28
CA ARG A 42 -24.14 9.32 -13.41
C ARG A 42 -23.97 10.80 -13.08
N GLY A 43 -23.27 11.51 -13.97
CA GLY A 43 -23.14 12.96 -13.93
C GLY A 43 -24.06 13.62 -14.96
N ASP A 44 -23.45 14.38 -15.86
CA ASP A 44 -24.12 15.04 -16.99
C ASP A 44 -23.87 14.29 -18.31
N ASP A 45 -24.25 14.89 -19.44
CA ASP A 45 -24.14 14.27 -20.76
C ASP A 45 -22.70 13.97 -21.19
N ASN A 46 -21.71 14.65 -20.63
CA ASN A 46 -20.30 14.55 -21.01
C ASN A 46 -19.40 14.02 -19.88
N ASN A 47 -19.89 14.00 -18.64
CA ASN A 47 -19.09 13.68 -17.46
C ASN A 47 -19.80 12.67 -16.55
N LEU A 48 -19.00 11.81 -15.92
CA LEU A 48 -19.44 11.07 -14.74
C LEU A 48 -19.14 11.85 -13.47
N TYR A 49 -20.01 11.67 -12.48
CA TYR A 49 -19.80 12.15 -11.12
C TYR A 49 -18.93 11.13 -10.38
N ILE A 50 -17.75 11.55 -9.96
CA ILE A 50 -16.77 10.70 -9.28
C ILE A 50 -16.67 11.11 -7.82
N GLU A 51 -16.81 10.14 -6.94
CA GLU A 51 -16.50 10.29 -5.52
C GLU A 51 -15.19 9.58 -5.22
N VAL A 52 -14.21 10.33 -4.71
CA VAL A 52 -12.94 9.82 -4.20
C VAL A 52 -13.02 9.81 -2.68
N TYR A 53 -13.06 8.62 -2.11
CA TYR A 53 -13.08 8.39 -0.67
C TYR A 53 -11.65 8.26 -0.17
N TYR A 54 -11.37 8.84 0.99
CA TYR A 54 -10.09 8.68 1.63
C TYR A 54 -10.26 8.54 3.14
N SER A 55 -9.33 7.81 3.76
CA SER A 55 -9.28 7.68 5.21
C SER A 55 -7.86 7.62 5.72
N PHE A 56 -7.65 8.08 6.94
CA PHE A 56 -6.37 8.00 7.64
C PHE A 56 -6.62 7.81 9.15
N SER A 57 -5.65 7.20 9.82
CA SER A 57 -5.77 6.92 11.26
C SER A 57 -5.63 8.21 12.08
N GLN A 58 -6.56 8.46 13.01
CA GLN A 58 -6.42 9.59 13.94
C GLN A 58 -5.17 9.47 14.84
N ARG A 59 -4.60 8.26 15.00
CA ARG A 59 -3.37 8.00 15.77
C ARG A 59 -2.09 8.28 14.97
N GLY A 60 -2.17 8.31 13.65
CA GLY A 60 -1.06 8.73 12.79
C GLY A 60 -0.78 10.23 12.88
N LEU A 61 -1.75 11.00 13.41
CA LEU A 61 -1.68 12.45 13.48
C LEU A 61 -0.85 12.96 14.65
N THR A 62 -0.14 14.05 14.39
CA THR A 62 0.58 14.86 15.35
C THR A 62 -0.36 15.93 15.90
N TYR A 63 -0.62 15.87 17.20
CA TYR A 63 -1.48 16.83 17.88
C TYR A 63 -0.66 17.98 18.45
N THR A 64 -1.23 19.18 18.46
CA THR A 64 -0.67 20.33 19.16
C THR A 64 -0.52 20.04 20.66
N ALA A 65 0.64 20.37 21.25
CA ALA A 65 0.87 20.27 22.68
C ALA A 65 0.04 21.31 23.47
N ASP A 66 -0.31 21.00 24.72
CA ASP A 66 -0.83 21.95 25.73
C ASP A 66 -2.12 22.72 25.37
N ALA A 67 -3.10 22.07 24.73
CA ALA A 67 -4.45 22.62 24.59
C ALA A 67 -5.49 21.77 25.33
N GLU A 68 -6.46 22.40 26.00
CA GLU A 68 -7.66 21.71 26.54
C GLU A 68 -8.40 20.91 25.45
N VAL A 69 -8.26 21.35 24.19
CA VAL A 69 -8.67 20.63 22.98
C VAL A 69 -7.47 20.54 22.04
N ALA A 70 -6.89 19.35 21.93
CA ALA A 70 -5.76 19.09 21.05
C ALA A 70 -6.20 19.14 19.58
N LYS A 71 -5.43 19.85 18.73
CA LYS A 71 -5.74 20.02 17.31
C LYS A 71 -4.74 19.26 16.46
N ALA A 72 -5.24 18.66 15.38
CA ALA A 72 -4.46 18.00 14.35
C ALA A 72 -5.11 18.23 12.99
N GLY A 73 -4.47 17.74 11.93
CA GLY A 73 -5.08 17.74 10.62
C GLY A 73 -4.16 17.16 9.57
N VAL A 74 -4.76 16.88 8.41
CA VAL A 74 -4.05 16.45 7.21
C VAL A 74 -4.25 17.51 6.14
N ASP A 75 -3.15 18.04 5.62
CA ASP A 75 -3.11 18.82 4.41
C ASP A 75 -3.18 17.84 3.23
N LEU A 76 -4.37 17.71 2.66
CA LEU A 76 -4.70 16.74 1.63
C LEU A 76 -4.64 17.40 0.26
N THR A 77 -4.01 16.74 -0.71
CA THR A 77 -3.99 17.14 -2.12
C THR A 77 -4.49 15.98 -2.98
N VAL A 78 -5.49 16.25 -3.82
CA VAL A 78 -5.98 15.30 -4.83
C VAL A 78 -5.54 15.79 -6.20
N ILE A 79 -4.87 14.95 -6.97
CA ILE A 79 -4.37 15.24 -8.31
C ILE A 79 -4.87 14.17 -9.26
N ILE A 80 -5.42 14.58 -10.39
CA ILE A 80 -5.79 13.68 -11.48
C ILE A 80 -5.02 14.08 -12.72
N THR A 81 -4.36 13.10 -13.31
CA THR A 81 -3.60 13.26 -14.55
C THR A 81 -4.21 12.43 -15.67
N LEU A 82 -4.31 13.04 -16.85
CA LEU A 82 -4.61 12.37 -18.11
C LEU A 82 -3.34 12.40 -18.95
N ARG A 83 -2.74 11.23 -19.19
CA ARG A 83 -1.38 11.12 -19.77
C ARG A 83 -0.38 11.93 -18.90
N ASP A 84 0.17 13.01 -19.43
CA ASP A 84 1.15 13.87 -18.73
C ASP A 84 0.56 15.22 -18.30
N SER A 85 -0.75 15.43 -18.50
CA SER A 85 -1.43 16.68 -18.14
C SER A 85 -2.26 16.52 -16.88
N VAL A 86 -2.09 17.44 -15.92
CA VAL A 86 -2.97 17.56 -14.75
C VAL A 86 -4.30 18.15 -15.22
N VAL A 87 -5.38 17.40 -15.01
CA VAL A 87 -6.75 17.81 -15.40
C VAL A 87 -7.58 18.26 -14.22
N TYR A 88 -7.19 17.85 -13.01
CA TYR A 88 -7.80 18.29 -11.75
C TYR A 88 -6.73 18.29 -10.66
N ALA A 89 -6.71 19.36 -9.87
CA ALA A 89 -5.88 19.45 -8.67
C ALA A 89 -6.60 20.32 -7.64
N ASP A 90 -6.77 19.78 -6.44
CA ASP A 90 -7.35 20.53 -5.32
C ASP A 90 -6.60 20.18 -4.03
N ARG A 91 -6.56 21.13 -3.09
CA ARG A 91 -5.83 21.02 -1.84
C ARG A 91 -6.56 21.72 -0.70
N TRP A 92 -6.76 21.01 0.40
CA TRP A 92 -7.42 21.54 1.59
C TRP A 92 -6.89 20.87 2.85
N ILE A 93 -7.14 21.49 3.99
CA ILE A 93 -6.85 20.91 5.30
C ILE A 93 -8.10 20.18 5.78
N VAL A 94 -7.93 18.92 6.17
CA VAL A 94 -8.92 18.14 6.92
C VAL A 94 -8.61 18.31 8.41
N PRO A 95 -9.33 19.19 9.13
CA PRO A 95 -9.05 19.45 10.54
C PRO A 95 -9.56 18.30 11.42
N HIS A 96 -8.87 18.06 12.52
CA HIS A 96 -9.32 17.15 13.56
C HIS A 96 -9.04 17.72 14.95
N THR A 97 -9.95 17.46 15.90
CA THR A 97 -9.83 17.93 17.28
C THR A 97 -10.16 16.81 18.25
N ALA A 98 -9.37 16.68 19.31
CA ALA A 98 -9.54 15.69 20.36
C ALA A 98 -9.39 16.32 21.75
N ASN A 99 -10.34 16.05 22.65
CA ASN A 99 -10.30 16.57 24.03
C ASN A 99 -9.27 15.84 24.90
N ALA A 100 -8.97 14.58 24.59
CA ALA A 100 -7.97 13.79 25.30
C ALA A 100 -7.29 12.80 24.34
N VAL A 101 -6.09 13.16 23.88
CA VAL A 101 -5.32 12.36 22.90
C VAL A 101 -5.00 10.96 23.45
N ALA A 102 -4.75 10.85 24.76
CA ALA A 102 -4.44 9.58 25.42
C ALA A 102 -5.60 8.58 25.47
N SER A 103 -6.85 9.03 25.31
CA SER A 103 -8.06 8.19 25.33
C SER A 103 -8.69 8.00 23.96
N LEU A 104 -7.97 8.34 22.88
CA LEU A 104 -8.47 8.13 21.53
C LEU A 104 -8.68 6.63 21.26
N PRO A 105 -9.85 6.23 20.70
CA PRO A 105 -10.10 4.85 20.31
C PRO A 105 -9.00 4.30 19.38
N GLU A 106 -8.59 3.06 19.60
CA GLU A 106 -7.45 2.47 18.87
C GLU A 106 -7.71 2.28 17.37
N ALA A 107 -8.98 2.14 16.95
CA ALA A 107 -9.35 1.75 15.59
C ALA A 107 -10.20 2.79 14.83
N LEU A 108 -10.27 4.06 15.30
CA LEU A 108 -11.06 5.07 14.60
C LEU A 108 -10.24 5.70 13.46
N ASN A 109 -10.72 5.51 12.24
CA ASN A 109 -10.22 6.21 11.06
C ASN A 109 -11.08 7.45 10.81
N LEU A 110 -10.43 8.54 10.42
CA LEU A 110 -11.10 9.71 9.88
C LEU A 110 -11.37 9.43 8.41
N VAL A 111 -12.62 9.61 8.01
CA VAL A 111 -13.11 9.29 6.66
C VAL A 111 -13.69 10.56 6.06
N SER A 112 -13.46 10.80 4.77
CA SER A 112 -14.07 11.90 4.04
C SER A 112 -14.10 11.61 2.53
N VAL A 113 -14.65 12.54 1.75
CA VAL A 113 -14.92 12.37 0.33
C VAL A 113 -14.62 13.66 -0.43
N SER A 114 -14.04 13.52 -1.61
CA SER A 114 -13.86 14.59 -2.59
C SER A 114 -14.64 14.24 -3.86
N ASN A 115 -15.39 15.22 -4.38
CA ASN A 115 -16.32 15.04 -5.48
C ASN A 115 -15.87 15.82 -6.70
N MET A 116 -16.02 15.23 -7.89
CA MET A 116 -15.61 15.86 -9.15
C MET A 116 -16.37 15.32 -10.36
N MET A 117 -16.34 16.06 -11.45
CA MET A 117 -16.91 15.67 -12.75
C MET A 117 -15.77 15.38 -13.71
N LEU A 118 -15.74 14.17 -14.28
CA LEU A 118 -14.72 13.77 -15.25
C LEU A 118 -15.37 13.18 -16.50
N GLY A 119 -14.86 13.58 -17.66
CA GLY A 119 -15.21 12.96 -18.94
C GLY A 119 -14.58 11.58 -19.11
N GLU A 120 -14.90 10.94 -20.24
CA GLU A 120 -14.33 9.63 -20.60
C GLU A 120 -12.79 9.70 -20.75
N GLY A 121 -12.09 8.75 -20.13
CA GLY A 121 -10.63 8.70 -20.19
C GLY A 121 -9.98 7.72 -19.23
N HIS A 122 -8.68 7.49 -19.46
CA HIS A 122 -7.81 6.70 -18.59
C HIS A 122 -6.93 7.64 -17.77
N TYR A 123 -7.32 7.87 -16.52
CA TYR A 123 -6.65 8.81 -15.63
C TYR A 123 -5.78 8.07 -14.61
N ARG A 124 -4.86 8.82 -14.01
CA ARG A 124 -4.16 8.44 -12.78
C ARG A 124 -4.59 9.39 -11.68
N LEU A 125 -5.19 8.83 -10.64
CA LEU A 125 -5.56 9.51 -9.40
C LEU A 125 -4.40 9.40 -8.41
N GLN A 126 -3.97 10.52 -7.86
CA GLN A 126 -3.02 10.59 -6.76
C GLN A 126 -3.64 11.37 -5.61
N VAL A 127 -3.60 10.81 -4.41
CA VAL A 127 -3.97 11.49 -3.17
C VAL A 127 -2.72 11.54 -2.31
N LEU A 128 -2.30 12.75 -1.95
CA LEU A 128 -1.20 13.01 -1.04
C LEU A 128 -1.78 13.59 0.25
N GLY A 129 -1.37 13.08 1.40
CA GLY A 129 -1.68 13.69 2.68
C GLY A 129 -0.42 13.96 3.46
N ARG A 130 -0.36 15.14 4.07
CA ARG A 130 0.73 15.60 4.89
C ARG A 130 0.19 16.00 6.25
N ASP A 131 0.80 15.53 7.32
CA ASP A 131 0.44 15.97 8.66
C ASP A 131 0.71 17.49 8.80
N VAL A 132 -0.29 18.24 9.25
CA VAL A 132 -0.22 19.71 9.37
C VAL A 132 0.83 20.15 10.40
N ASN A 133 0.99 19.38 11.48
CA ASN A 133 1.85 19.72 12.62
C ASN A 133 3.22 19.04 12.54
N ASN A 134 3.36 17.97 11.76
CA ASN A 134 4.65 17.36 11.45
C ASN A 134 4.76 17.04 9.95
N PRO A 135 5.13 18.03 9.13
CA PRO A 135 5.07 17.90 7.69
C PRO A 135 6.08 16.90 7.08
N ALA A 136 6.99 16.31 7.86
CA ALA A 136 7.81 15.18 7.43
C ALA A 136 7.03 13.86 7.38
N ARG A 137 5.90 13.78 8.11
CA ARG A 137 4.95 12.68 8.05
C ARG A 137 3.99 12.92 6.91
N MET A 138 4.17 12.14 5.87
CA MET A 138 3.33 12.18 4.69
C MET A 138 3.16 10.78 4.12
N ASP A 139 2.09 10.61 3.39
CA ASP A 139 1.82 9.39 2.64
C ASP A 139 1.11 9.77 1.33
N SER A 140 1.21 8.91 0.33
CA SER A 140 0.51 9.11 -0.92
C SER A 140 0.05 7.81 -1.53
N VAL A 141 -1.18 7.80 -2.05
CA VAL A 141 -1.75 6.69 -2.80
C VAL A 141 -1.91 7.12 -4.25
N THR A 142 -1.43 6.29 -5.17
CA THR A 142 -1.61 6.49 -6.61
C THR A 142 -2.30 5.27 -7.21
N MET A 143 -3.37 5.48 -7.97
CA MET A 143 -4.14 4.40 -8.60
C MET A 143 -4.70 4.80 -9.98
N PRO A 144 -4.95 3.83 -10.87
CA PRO A 144 -5.66 4.11 -12.12
C PRO A 144 -7.13 4.43 -11.85
N LEU A 145 -7.62 5.48 -12.52
CA LEU A 145 -9.03 5.88 -12.54
C LEU A 145 -9.51 5.82 -13.99
N ASN A 146 -10.16 4.72 -14.35
CA ASN A 146 -10.72 4.56 -15.69
C ASN A 146 -12.14 5.11 -15.67
N VAL A 147 -12.44 6.12 -16.48
CA VAL A 147 -13.79 6.68 -16.61
C VAL A 147 -14.32 6.30 -17.98
N LYS A 148 -15.45 5.58 -17.98
CA LYS A 148 -16.18 5.20 -19.19
C LYS A 148 -17.62 5.62 -19.00
N MET A 149 -18.19 6.36 -19.95
CA MET A 149 -19.55 6.87 -19.80
C MET A 149 -20.57 5.74 -19.64
N LEU A 150 -21.56 5.94 -18.76
CA LEU A 150 -22.67 5.03 -18.60
C LEU A 150 -23.59 5.17 -19.82
N THR A 151 -23.97 4.05 -20.44
CA THR A 151 -24.92 4.07 -21.55
C THR A 151 -26.24 4.74 -21.15
N THR A 152 -26.91 5.38 -22.10
CA THR A 152 -28.26 5.97 -21.96
C THR A 152 -29.34 5.14 -22.67
N GLU A 153 -28.95 4.10 -23.42
CA GLU A 153 -29.85 3.34 -24.29
C GLU A 153 -30.53 2.15 -23.60
N LYS A 154 -29.93 1.66 -22.50
CA LYS A 154 -30.40 0.49 -21.75
C LYS A 154 -30.06 0.62 -20.26
N GLU A 155 -30.68 -0.21 -19.43
CA GLU A 155 -30.43 -0.26 -18.00
C GLU A 155 -28.94 -0.39 -17.68
N VAL A 156 -28.48 0.40 -16.72
CA VAL A 156 -27.08 0.44 -16.31
C VAL A 156 -26.97 0.72 -14.81
N LEU A 157 -25.92 0.21 -14.20
CA LEU A 157 -25.63 0.39 -12.78
C LEU A 157 -24.41 1.31 -12.62
N SER A 158 -24.38 2.07 -11.53
CA SER A 158 -23.16 2.73 -11.04
C SER A 158 -22.11 1.71 -10.58
N ASP A 159 -20.96 2.20 -10.16
CA ASP A 159 -20.07 1.39 -9.34
C ASP A 159 -20.73 1.02 -8.00
N VAL A 160 -20.17 -0.03 -7.38
CA VAL A 160 -20.48 -0.38 -5.99
C VAL A 160 -19.67 0.52 -5.06
N GLU A 161 -20.36 1.20 -4.16
CA GLU A 161 -19.75 1.85 -3.00
C GLU A 161 -19.94 0.94 -1.78
N PHE A 162 -18.82 0.49 -1.21
CA PHE A 162 -18.82 -0.22 0.06
C PHE A 162 -18.93 0.78 1.20
N ALA A 163 -19.81 0.51 2.16
CA ALA A 163 -20.10 1.41 3.27
C ALA A 163 -19.92 0.70 4.62
N SER A 164 -19.45 1.46 5.60
CA SER A 164 -19.42 1.07 7.01
C SER A 164 -20.76 1.31 7.69
N ASN A 165 -21.56 2.26 7.18
CA ASN A 165 -22.90 2.55 7.65
C ASN A 165 -23.75 3.22 6.57
N ILE A 166 -25.04 2.89 6.51
CA ILE A 166 -26.03 3.55 5.67
C ILE A 166 -27.27 3.87 6.50
N THR A 167 -27.62 5.14 6.61
CA THR A 167 -28.79 5.62 7.37
C THR A 167 -29.55 6.68 6.58
N ARG A 168 -30.69 7.16 7.11
CA ARG A 168 -31.34 8.36 6.55
C ARG A 168 -30.48 9.58 6.85
N GLY A 169 -30.13 10.32 5.80
CA GLY A 169 -29.17 11.42 5.90
C GLY A 169 -29.81 12.79 6.07
N THR A 170 -28.97 13.75 6.43
CA THR A 170 -29.29 15.19 6.42
C THR A 170 -28.43 15.91 5.39
N LYS A 171 -28.97 16.93 4.72
CA LYS A 171 -28.30 17.62 3.59
C LYS A 171 -26.97 18.32 3.94
N GLY A 172 -26.61 18.42 5.22
CA GLY A 172 -25.35 19.03 5.66
C GLY A 172 -24.17 18.06 5.76
N SER A 173 -24.41 16.74 5.68
CA SER A 173 -23.36 15.73 5.72
C SER A 173 -22.63 15.66 4.38
N PRO A 174 -21.28 15.56 4.36
CA PRO A 174 -20.54 15.34 3.11
C PRO A 174 -20.86 13.98 2.47
N PHE A 175 -21.44 13.07 3.25
CA PHE A 175 -21.85 11.72 2.84
C PHE A 175 -23.34 11.64 2.44
N TYR A 176 -24.02 12.78 2.35
CA TYR A 176 -25.43 12.82 1.98
C TYR A 176 -25.63 12.58 0.48
N LYS A 177 -26.38 11.53 0.13
CA LYS A 177 -26.83 11.29 -1.24
C LYS A 177 -28.17 10.58 -1.26
N ASN A 178 -29.05 10.97 -2.19
CA ASN A 178 -30.35 10.33 -2.40
C ASN A 178 -31.16 10.06 -1.11
N THR A 179 -31.25 11.06 -0.21
CA THR A 179 -31.92 11.00 1.12
C THR A 179 -31.24 10.12 2.18
N LEU A 180 -30.10 9.52 1.84
CA LEU A 180 -29.30 8.69 2.71
C LEU A 180 -28.03 9.41 3.13
N GLU A 181 -27.45 8.95 4.23
CA GLU A 181 -26.06 9.21 4.60
C GLU A 181 -25.30 7.89 4.41
N VAL A 182 -24.31 7.89 3.53
CA VAL A 182 -23.56 6.69 3.12
C VAL A 182 -22.11 6.89 3.53
N ILE A 183 -21.71 6.33 4.68
CA ILE A 183 -20.34 6.45 5.20
C ILE A 183 -19.50 5.34 4.57
N PRO A 184 -18.48 5.66 3.75
CA PRO A 184 -17.77 4.65 2.99
C PRO A 184 -16.91 3.77 3.91
N ASN A 185 -16.68 2.52 3.49
CA ASN A 185 -15.60 1.70 4.00
C ASN A 185 -14.47 1.73 2.98
N VAL A 186 -13.55 2.68 3.15
CA VAL A 186 -12.46 2.96 2.20
C VAL A 186 -11.47 1.79 2.09
N SER A 187 -11.31 0.98 3.15
CA SER A 187 -10.36 -0.13 3.12
C SER A 187 -10.86 -1.31 2.28
N GLY A 188 -12.18 -1.44 2.10
CA GLY A 188 -12.80 -2.64 1.55
C GLY A 188 -12.53 -3.90 2.40
N ILE A 189 -12.09 -3.74 3.65
CA ILE A 189 -11.80 -4.84 4.58
C ILE A 189 -12.90 -4.89 5.64
N TYR A 190 -13.35 -6.11 5.92
CA TYR A 190 -14.38 -6.39 6.93
C TYR A 190 -13.92 -7.48 7.88
N SER A 191 -14.04 -7.25 9.19
CA SER A 191 -13.92 -8.29 10.21
C SER A 191 -15.24 -9.03 10.45
N GLU A 192 -15.20 -10.13 11.19
CA GLU A 192 -16.37 -10.94 11.56
C GLU A 192 -17.45 -10.16 12.33
N SER A 193 -17.09 -9.04 12.96
CA SER A 193 -17.98 -8.19 13.75
C SER A 193 -18.45 -6.94 12.99
N GLN A 194 -17.90 -6.65 11.82
CA GLN A 194 -18.27 -5.49 11.01
C GLN A 194 -19.45 -5.82 10.09
N ARG A 195 -20.36 -4.85 9.96
CA ARG A 195 -21.46 -4.92 8.99
C ARG A 195 -20.97 -4.45 7.63
N CYS A 196 -21.25 -5.21 6.59
CA CYS A 196 -20.90 -4.86 5.22
C CYS A 196 -22.11 -4.29 4.49
N PHE A 197 -22.18 -2.97 4.36
CA PHE A 197 -23.20 -2.32 3.55
C PHE A 197 -22.68 -2.02 2.14
N TYR A 198 -23.59 -1.97 1.17
CA TYR A 198 -23.26 -1.47 -0.16
C TYR A 198 -24.33 -0.50 -0.67
N TYR A 199 -23.91 0.39 -1.56
CA TYR A 199 -24.72 1.36 -2.26
C TYR A 199 -24.48 1.27 -3.78
N VAL A 200 -25.56 1.20 -4.56
CA VAL A 200 -25.54 1.20 -6.02
C VAL A 200 -26.75 1.98 -6.56
N GLU A 201 -26.56 2.74 -7.63
CA GLU A 201 -27.64 3.39 -8.38
C GLU A 201 -27.92 2.64 -9.69
N ALA A 202 -29.21 2.38 -9.94
CA ALA A 202 -29.71 1.89 -11.21
C ALA A 202 -30.32 3.02 -12.02
N TYR A 203 -30.00 3.06 -13.31
CA TYR A 203 -30.45 4.09 -14.24
C TYR A 203 -31.03 3.50 -15.51
N ASN A 204 -31.69 4.36 -16.29
CA ASN A 204 -32.39 4.01 -17.54
C ASN A 204 -33.44 2.92 -17.34
N LEU A 205 -34.08 2.90 -16.16
CA LEU A 205 -35.09 1.91 -15.82
C LEU A 205 -36.40 2.09 -16.59
N LEU A 206 -36.54 3.08 -17.48
CA LEU A 206 -37.65 3.14 -18.44
C LEU A 206 -37.17 3.05 -19.88
N ALA A 207 -35.89 2.73 -20.12
CA ALA A 207 -35.40 2.44 -21.45
C ALA A 207 -36.14 1.24 -22.05
N GLY A 208 -36.34 1.26 -23.37
CA GLY A 208 -37.12 0.26 -24.09
C GLY A 208 -38.62 0.32 -23.76
N THR A 209 -39.34 -0.77 -24.06
CA THR A 209 -40.80 -0.88 -23.93
C THR A 209 -41.27 -1.73 -22.76
N ASP A 210 -40.39 -2.54 -22.15
CA ASP A 210 -40.75 -3.35 -20.99
C ASP A 210 -40.97 -2.46 -19.76
N ARG A 211 -42.10 -2.67 -19.08
CA ARG A 211 -42.51 -1.95 -17.87
C ARG A 211 -42.75 -2.89 -16.70
N SER A 212 -42.35 -4.16 -16.86
CA SER A 212 -42.41 -5.15 -15.80
C SER A 212 -41.46 -4.80 -14.65
N ASP A 213 -41.84 -5.22 -13.44
CA ASP A 213 -40.95 -5.19 -12.28
C ASP A 213 -39.74 -6.10 -12.54
N TYR A 214 -38.63 -5.80 -11.88
CA TYR A 214 -37.35 -6.48 -12.08
C TYR A 214 -36.86 -7.13 -10.79
N LEU A 215 -35.89 -8.04 -10.92
CA LEU A 215 -35.22 -8.66 -9.77
C LEU A 215 -33.84 -8.04 -9.58
N VAL A 216 -33.46 -7.83 -8.33
CA VAL A 216 -32.07 -7.51 -7.96
C VAL A 216 -31.45 -8.77 -7.40
N LYS A 217 -30.43 -9.30 -8.08
CA LYS A 217 -29.62 -10.42 -7.62
C LYS A 217 -28.33 -9.91 -6.99
N THR A 218 -28.13 -10.24 -5.72
CA THR A 218 -26.89 -10.04 -4.97
C THR A 218 -26.15 -11.37 -4.89
N SER A 219 -24.98 -11.44 -5.51
CA SER A 219 -24.11 -12.61 -5.46
C SER A 219 -22.77 -12.24 -4.84
N VAL A 220 -22.21 -13.14 -4.04
CA VAL A 220 -20.82 -13.05 -3.60
C VAL A 220 -20.09 -14.26 -4.11
N TYR A 221 -19.00 -14.02 -4.83
CA TYR A 221 -18.10 -15.04 -5.31
C TYR A 221 -16.85 -15.05 -4.46
N ASP A 222 -16.40 -16.23 -4.06
CA ASP A 222 -15.05 -16.39 -3.56
C ASP A 222 -14.03 -16.19 -4.69
N ALA A 223 -12.78 -16.32 -4.33
CA ALA A 223 -11.67 -15.96 -5.18
C ALA A 223 -11.34 -17.02 -6.26
N ILE A 224 -11.92 -18.23 -6.22
CA ILE A 224 -11.93 -19.16 -7.38
C ILE A 224 -13.24 -19.08 -8.18
N GLY A 225 -14.10 -18.12 -7.87
CA GLY A 225 -15.36 -17.90 -8.59
C GLY A 225 -16.50 -18.83 -8.17
N ARG A 226 -16.43 -19.48 -7.00
CA ARG A 226 -17.60 -20.17 -6.43
C ARG A 226 -18.55 -19.15 -5.82
N GLU A 227 -19.83 -19.25 -6.14
CA GLU A 227 -20.87 -18.42 -5.51
C GLU A 227 -21.10 -18.90 -4.06
N VAL A 228 -20.77 -18.06 -3.08
CA VAL A 228 -20.90 -18.36 -1.64
C VAL A 228 -22.13 -17.69 -1.00
N ILE A 229 -22.62 -16.60 -1.60
CA ILE A 229 -23.89 -15.95 -1.22
C ILE A 229 -24.67 -15.68 -2.50
N SER A 230 -25.97 -15.96 -2.49
CA SER A 230 -26.88 -15.64 -3.58
C SER A 230 -28.25 -15.25 -3.03
N ARG A 231 -28.74 -14.06 -3.36
CA ARG A 231 -30.07 -13.56 -2.95
C ARG A 231 -30.73 -12.82 -4.09
N GLU A 232 -32.00 -13.10 -4.34
CA GLU A 232 -32.84 -12.36 -5.31
C GLU A 232 -33.95 -11.63 -4.55
N ARG A 233 -34.16 -10.35 -4.86
CA ARG A 233 -35.28 -9.56 -4.32
C ARG A 233 -36.04 -8.85 -5.44
N PRO A 234 -37.38 -8.94 -5.48
CA PRO A 234 -38.17 -8.17 -6.43
C PRO A 234 -38.11 -6.68 -6.11
N LYS A 235 -38.07 -5.86 -7.14
CA LYS A 235 -38.06 -4.40 -7.04
C LYS A 235 -39.06 -3.81 -8.04
N LYS A 236 -39.89 -2.90 -7.54
CA LYS A 236 -40.86 -2.21 -8.37
C LYS A 236 -40.19 -1.22 -9.31
N ARG A 237 -40.59 -1.21 -10.59
CA ARG A 237 -40.12 -0.22 -11.57
C ARG A 237 -40.93 1.06 -11.44
N THR A 238 -40.48 1.97 -10.57
CA THR A 238 -41.24 3.18 -10.20
C THR A 238 -40.81 4.46 -10.93
N GLY A 239 -39.72 4.44 -11.70
CA GLY A 239 -39.19 5.62 -12.36
C GLY A 239 -37.92 5.33 -13.15
N GLU A 240 -37.27 6.39 -13.63
CA GLU A 240 -36.07 6.32 -14.48
C GLU A 240 -34.81 5.79 -13.76
N SER A 241 -34.78 5.94 -12.44
CA SER A 241 -33.69 5.49 -11.59
C SER A 241 -34.19 4.89 -10.27
N SER A 242 -33.33 4.09 -9.63
CA SER A 242 -33.59 3.50 -8.33
C SER A 242 -32.30 3.32 -7.54
N VAL A 243 -32.37 3.56 -6.23
CA VAL A 243 -31.27 3.30 -5.30
C VAL A 243 -31.38 1.89 -4.74
N LEU A 244 -30.29 1.16 -4.80
CA LEU A 244 -30.13 -0.20 -4.31
C LEU A 244 -29.16 -0.19 -3.13
N VAL A 245 -29.68 -0.49 -1.95
CA VAL A 245 -28.91 -0.62 -0.71
C VAL A 245 -29.29 -1.91 0.00
N ASP A 246 -28.31 -2.60 0.52
CA ASP A 246 -28.51 -3.79 1.35
C ASP A 246 -27.29 -4.01 2.25
N GLU A 247 -27.46 -4.95 3.18
CA GLU A 247 -26.40 -5.45 4.04
C GLU A 247 -26.02 -6.88 3.67
N LEU A 248 -24.72 -7.15 3.70
CA LEU A 248 -24.12 -8.46 3.52
C LEU A 248 -23.64 -9.02 4.87
N ASP A 249 -24.09 -10.23 5.21
CA ASP A 249 -23.57 -10.98 6.36
C ASP A 249 -22.23 -11.62 5.98
N VAL A 250 -21.13 -10.92 6.34
CA VAL A 250 -19.76 -11.37 6.11
C VAL A 250 -19.21 -12.21 7.26
N GLY A 251 -19.91 -12.29 8.40
CA GLY A 251 -19.44 -13.01 9.59
C GLY A 251 -19.34 -14.52 9.41
N ARG A 252 -19.98 -15.06 8.37
CA ARG A 252 -19.92 -16.49 7.97
C ARG A 252 -18.89 -16.76 6.88
N LEU A 253 -18.32 -15.71 6.30
CA LEU A 253 -17.28 -15.83 5.28
C LEU A 253 -15.94 -16.07 5.98
N ARG A 254 -15.13 -16.96 5.41
CA ARG A 254 -13.78 -17.23 5.89
C ARG A 254 -12.87 -16.07 5.52
N SER A 255 -11.66 -16.07 6.07
CA SER A 255 -10.66 -15.09 5.65
C SER A 255 -10.34 -15.27 4.16
N GLY A 256 -10.44 -14.20 3.37
CA GLY A 256 -10.25 -14.28 1.91
C GLY A 256 -10.73 -13.05 1.15
N THR A 257 -10.44 -13.05 -0.16
CA THR A 257 -10.97 -12.02 -1.08
C THR A 257 -12.25 -12.50 -1.73
N TYR A 258 -13.23 -11.62 -1.81
CA TYR A 258 -14.54 -11.89 -2.38
C TYR A 258 -14.89 -10.83 -3.42
N THR A 259 -15.71 -11.21 -4.39
CA THR A 259 -16.31 -10.27 -5.34
C THR A 259 -17.81 -10.19 -5.08
N LEU A 260 -18.30 -9.01 -4.70
CA LEU A 260 -19.72 -8.70 -4.70
C LEU A 260 -20.16 -8.38 -6.13
N LEU A 261 -21.20 -9.05 -6.61
CA LEU A 261 -21.83 -8.80 -7.90
C LEU A 261 -23.31 -8.47 -7.69
N ILE A 262 -23.72 -7.28 -8.14
CA ILE A 262 -25.11 -6.83 -8.16
C ILE A 262 -25.60 -6.88 -9.59
N SER A 263 -26.66 -7.64 -9.85
CA SER A 263 -27.25 -7.80 -11.17
C SER A 263 -28.72 -7.39 -11.17
N LEU A 264 -29.15 -6.70 -12.22
CA LEU A 264 -30.57 -6.53 -12.53
C LEU A 264 -31.00 -7.65 -13.48
N LEU A 265 -32.06 -8.37 -13.11
CA LEU A 265 -32.65 -9.41 -13.94
C LEU A 265 -34.05 -8.97 -14.38
N ASP A 266 -34.43 -9.32 -15.61
CA ASP A 266 -35.79 -9.15 -16.08
C ASP A 266 -36.78 -10.13 -15.40
N SER A 267 -38.06 -10.04 -15.76
CA SER A 267 -39.11 -10.94 -15.25
C SER A 267 -38.90 -12.42 -15.63
N SER A 268 -38.07 -12.69 -16.64
CA SER A 268 -37.65 -14.04 -17.07
C SER A 268 -36.31 -14.48 -16.46
N LYS A 269 -35.77 -13.72 -15.49
CA LYS A 269 -34.48 -13.93 -14.82
C LYS A 269 -33.25 -13.82 -15.71
N VAL A 270 -33.34 -13.16 -16.85
CA VAL A 270 -32.19 -12.87 -17.71
C VAL A 270 -31.48 -11.62 -17.20
N THR A 271 -30.16 -11.69 -17.06
CA THR A 271 -29.35 -10.54 -16.62
C THR A 271 -29.36 -9.41 -17.65
N MET A 272 -29.88 -8.27 -17.24
CA MET A 272 -29.93 -7.04 -18.05
C MET A 272 -28.62 -6.26 -17.95
N THR A 273 -28.12 -6.13 -16.71
CA THR A 273 -26.88 -5.42 -16.39
C THR A 273 -26.33 -5.92 -15.06
N ALA A 274 -25.03 -5.78 -14.85
CA ALA A 274 -24.36 -6.12 -13.60
C ALA A 274 -23.19 -5.18 -13.31
N THR A 275 -22.93 -4.94 -12.03
CA THR A 275 -21.77 -4.22 -11.50
C THR A 275 -21.20 -5.02 -10.34
N GLY A 276 -19.90 -4.88 -10.08
CA GLY A 276 -19.28 -5.61 -9.00
C GLY A 276 -18.01 -4.97 -8.48
N LYS A 277 -17.69 -5.29 -7.24
CA LYS A 277 -16.50 -4.79 -6.56
C LYS A 277 -15.95 -5.82 -5.59
N LYS A 278 -14.63 -5.81 -5.46
CA LYS A 278 -13.90 -6.73 -4.59
C LYS A 278 -13.81 -6.16 -3.20
N PHE A 279 -13.86 -7.05 -2.21
CA PHE A 279 -13.65 -6.75 -0.81
C PHE A 279 -12.93 -7.92 -0.13
N PHE A 280 -12.37 -7.66 1.04
CA PHE A 280 -11.65 -8.64 1.82
C PHE A 280 -12.39 -8.89 3.13
N VAL A 281 -12.50 -10.16 3.51
CA VAL A 281 -12.97 -10.56 4.84
C VAL A 281 -11.79 -11.07 5.64
N TYR A 282 -11.63 -10.55 6.85
CA TYR A 282 -10.72 -11.06 7.87
C TYR A 282 -11.54 -11.73 8.96
N ASN A 283 -11.54 -13.07 8.97
CA ASN A 283 -12.28 -13.86 9.95
C ASN A 283 -11.39 -15.02 10.42
N PRO A 284 -10.51 -14.80 11.41
CA PRO A 284 -9.54 -15.80 11.84
C PRO A 284 -10.22 -17.02 12.50
N ALA A 285 -11.43 -16.84 13.05
CA ALA A 285 -12.17 -17.89 13.74
C ALA A 285 -12.67 -19.02 12.81
N LEU A 286 -12.97 -18.70 11.54
CA LEU A 286 -13.46 -19.66 10.56
C LEU A 286 -12.36 -20.30 9.69
N GLY A 287 -11.09 -19.96 9.97
CA GLY A 287 -9.95 -20.35 9.14
C GLY A 287 -9.89 -19.59 7.82
N ILE A 288 -9.03 -20.05 6.91
CA ILE A 288 -8.80 -19.43 5.60
C ILE A 288 -9.66 -20.15 4.55
N ASP A 289 -10.37 -19.41 3.70
CA ASP A 289 -10.88 -20.00 2.46
C ASP A 289 -9.70 -20.31 1.56
N SER A 290 -9.77 -21.40 0.81
CA SER A 290 -8.75 -21.87 -0.15
C SER A 290 -8.42 -20.88 -1.28
N THR A 291 -8.85 -19.63 -1.19
CA THR A 291 -8.76 -18.64 -2.25
C THR A 291 -8.47 -17.24 -1.68
N MET A 292 -7.18 -16.95 -1.53
CA MET A 292 -6.64 -15.59 -1.39
C MET A 292 -6.47 -14.93 -2.78
N LEU A 293 -7.27 -15.36 -3.76
CA LEU A 293 -7.14 -14.99 -5.17
C LEU A 293 -7.93 -13.72 -5.47
N SER A 294 -7.20 -12.62 -5.58
CA SER A 294 -7.53 -11.47 -6.43
C SER A 294 -8.11 -10.22 -5.75
N VAL A 295 -7.19 -9.41 -5.22
CA VAL A 295 -7.12 -7.94 -5.35
C VAL A 295 -8.04 -7.08 -4.47
N ALA A 296 -7.48 -6.58 -3.36
CA ALA A 296 -7.54 -5.15 -3.05
C ALA A 296 -6.11 -4.67 -2.72
N SER A 297 -5.64 -3.70 -3.49
CA SER A 297 -4.34 -3.04 -3.34
C SER A 297 -4.24 -2.39 -1.96
N GLY A 298 -3.22 -2.75 -1.18
CA GLY A 298 -2.89 -2.06 0.07
C GLY A 298 -2.05 -2.86 1.06
N SER A 299 -2.22 -4.19 1.14
CA SER A 299 -1.50 -5.00 2.14
C SER A 299 -0.86 -6.24 1.51
N ARG A 300 0.45 -6.36 1.75
CA ARG A 300 1.50 -7.26 1.21
C ARG A 300 1.23 -8.77 1.24
N VAL A 301 -0.01 -9.22 1.40
CA VAL A 301 -0.41 -10.64 1.49
C VAL A 301 -0.66 -11.30 0.11
N ASN A 302 -0.78 -10.52 -0.97
CA ASN A 302 -1.12 -11.02 -2.31
C ASN A 302 0.02 -11.73 -3.08
N MET A 303 1.23 -11.83 -2.51
CA MET A 303 2.41 -12.14 -3.32
C MET A 303 2.85 -13.61 -3.28
N TYR A 304 2.67 -14.27 -2.15
CA TYR A 304 3.01 -15.70 -1.97
C TYR A 304 1.84 -16.62 -2.26
N SER A 305 0.63 -16.08 -2.46
CA SER A 305 -0.61 -16.84 -2.65
C SER A 305 -0.63 -17.70 -3.92
N VAL A 306 0.14 -17.31 -4.94
CA VAL A 306 0.28 -18.03 -6.23
C VAL A 306 1.56 -18.84 -6.34
N MET A 307 2.47 -18.71 -5.37
CA MET A 307 3.76 -19.40 -5.43
C MET A 307 3.61 -20.84 -4.95
N GLU A 308 4.16 -21.76 -5.74
CA GLU A 308 4.28 -23.17 -5.37
C GLU A 308 5.49 -23.37 -4.44
N GLU A 309 5.50 -24.48 -3.69
CA GLU A 309 6.59 -24.77 -2.73
C GLU A 309 8.01 -24.66 -3.33
N PRO A 310 8.30 -25.16 -4.55
CA PRO A 310 9.61 -25.00 -5.17
C PRO A 310 9.98 -23.53 -5.48
N GLU A 311 9.01 -22.68 -5.78
CA GLU A 311 9.22 -21.26 -6.07
C GLU A 311 9.51 -20.49 -4.79
N MET A 312 8.80 -20.81 -3.70
CA MET A 312 9.07 -20.25 -2.38
C MET A 312 10.41 -20.70 -1.83
N ASP A 313 10.77 -21.96 -2.03
CA ASP A 313 12.09 -22.46 -1.67
C ASP A 313 13.19 -21.75 -2.46
N ARG A 314 12.95 -21.47 -3.75
CA ARG A 314 13.87 -20.70 -4.59
C ARG A 314 13.98 -19.25 -4.12
N GLU A 315 12.86 -18.58 -3.87
CA GLU A 315 12.89 -17.20 -3.36
C GLU A 315 13.58 -17.15 -2.00
N PHE A 316 13.30 -18.08 -1.09
CA PHE A 316 13.98 -18.14 0.20
C PHE A 316 15.49 -18.38 0.07
N GLN A 317 15.94 -19.15 -0.93
CA GLN A 317 17.36 -19.28 -1.24
C GLN A 317 18.02 -17.97 -1.65
N TRP A 318 17.27 -17.04 -2.25
CA TRP A 318 17.75 -15.70 -2.57
C TRP A 318 17.84 -14.80 -1.33
N LEU A 319 17.07 -15.09 -0.28
CA LEU A 319 17.10 -14.32 0.98
C LEU A 319 18.32 -14.62 1.85
N ARG A 320 19.32 -15.33 1.31
CA ARG A 320 20.53 -15.77 2.01
C ARG A 320 21.23 -14.67 2.83
N TYR A 321 21.24 -13.45 2.32
CA TYR A 321 21.95 -12.31 2.90
C TYR A 321 21.07 -11.44 3.81
N GLU A 322 19.75 -11.62 3.74
CA GLU A 322 18.75 -10.86 4.51
C GLU A 322 18.18 -11.67 5.69
N ALA A 323 18.16 -13.00 5.57
CA ALA A 323 17.62 -13.90 6.58
C ALA A 323 18.64 -14.20 7.68
N LEU A 324 18.17 -14.17 8.94
CA LEU A 324 18.95 -14.64 10.09
C LEU A 324 19.12 -16.15 10.08
N ASP A 325 20.14 -16.68 10.76
CA ASP A 325 20.34 -18.13 10.82
C ASP A 325 19.18 -18.87 11.50
N THR A 326 18.58 -18.25 12.53
CA THR A 326 17.35 -18.75 13.16
C THR A 326 16.16 -18.78 12.19
N GLU A 327 16.04 -17.79 11.30
CA GLU A 327 14.99 -17.74 10.27
C GLU A 327 15.22 -18.80 9.20
N LYS A 328 16.48 -19.07 8.82
CA LYS A 328 16.84 -20.16 7.90
C LYS A 328 16.46 -21.53 8.47
N ASP A 329 16.76 -21.76 9.74
CA ASP A 329 16.41 -23.00 10.43
C ASP A 329 14.90 -23.16 10.56
N GLN A 330 14.19 -22.08 10.93
CA GLN A 330 12.73 -22.08 10.98
C GLN A 330 12.12 -22.43 9.63
N PHE A 331 12.51 -21.75 8.55
CA PHE A 331 11.97 -22.01 7.22
C PHE A 331 12.22 -23.45 6.76
N LYS A 332 13.42 -23.98 7.02
CA LYS A 332 13.78 -25.37 6.69
C LYS A 332 12.93 -26.41 7.44
N ALA A 333 12.48 -26.08 8.65
CA ALA A 333 11.62 -26.95 9.45
C ALA A 333 10.15 -26.93 9.00
N LEU A 334 9.73 -25.92 8.23
CA LEU A 334 8.35 -25.81 7.73
C LEU A 334 8.03 -26.91 6.73
N LYS A 335 6.84 -27.48 6.88
CA LYS A 335 6.28 -28.45 5.93
C LYS A 335 4.99 -27.90 5.36
N GLY A 336 4.85 -28.03 4.05
CA GLY A 336 3.65 -27.61 3.35
C GLY A 336 3.69 -26.17 2.87
N VAL A 337 3.05 -25.97 1.73
CA VAL A 337 3.00 -24.73 0.95
C VAL A 337 2.51 -23.56 1.83
N ASP A 338 1.42 -23.72 2.56
CA ASP A 338 0.80 -22.62 3.33
C ASP A 338 1.67 -22.12 4.49
N ALA A 339 2.43 -23.01 5.14
CA ALA A 339 3.35 -22.63 6.20
C ALA A 339 4.51 -21.77 5.65
N LYS A 340 5.05 -22.16 4.49
CA LYS A 340 6.10 -21.39 3.79
C LYS A 340 5.58 -20.05 3.26
N ARG A 341 4.35 -19.99 2.72
CA ARG A 341 3.68 -18.74 2.30
C ARG A 341 3.52 -17.77 3.46
N LYS A 342 3.00 -18.25 4.58
CA LYS A 342 2.84 -17.44 5.79
C LYS A 342 4.19 -16.94 6.29
N PHE A 343 5.20 -17.82 6.34
CA PHE A 343 6.53 -17.43 6.78
C PHE A 343 7.13 -16.33 5.92
N LEU A 344 7.10 -16.48 4.59
CA LEU A 344 7.66 -15.49 3.67
C LEU A 344 6.89 -14.16 3.73
N SER A 345 5.56 -14.22 3.86
CA SER A 345 4.76 -13.01 4.10
C SER A 345 5.17 -12.32 5.40
N ASP A 346 5.25 -13.06 6.51
CA ASP A 346 5.61 -12.51 7.81
C ASP A 346 7.08 -12.03 7.86
N PHE A 347 7.97 -12.69 7.10
CA PHE A 347 9.38 -12.31 6.96
C PHE A 347 9.51 -10.89 6.42
N TRP A 348 8.74 -10.55 5.39
CA TRP A 348 8.76 -9.22 4.77
C TRP A 348 7.84 -8.21 5.43
N ASN A 349 6.81 -8.65 6.16
CA ASN A 349 5.96 -7.76 6.97
C ASN A 349 6.69 -7.23 8.22
N ARG A 350 7.68 -7.97 8.73
CA ARG A 350 8.56 -7.54 9.83
C ARG A 350 9.67 -6.57 9.39
N ARG A 351 9.74 -6.25 8.10
CA ARG A 351 10.77 -5.40 7.48
C ARG A 351 10.12 -4.20 6.81
N GLU A 352 10.93 -3.20 6.49
CA GLU A 352 10.49 -1.96 5.87
C GLU A 352 9.60 -2.21 4.62
N PRO A 353 8.50 -1.46 4.48
CA PRO A 353 7.71 -1.45 3.23
C PRO A 353 8.60 -1.17 2.01
N GLY A 354 8.31 -1.82 0.88
CA GLY A 354 9.12 -1.73 -0.35
C GLY A 354 10.48 -2.46 -0.34
N LEU A 355 11.04 -2.85 0.82
CA LEU A 355 12.35 -3.50 0.89
C LEU A 355 12.43 -4.80 0.07
N ARG A 356 11.36 -5.61 0.08
CA ARG A 356 11.32 -6.86 -0.68
C ARG A 356 11.53 -6.64 -2.17
N ASP A 357 10.80 -5.71 -2.76
CA ASP A 357 10.81 -5.51 -4.21
C ASP A 357 12.18 -4.99 -4.64
N LEU A 358 12.75 -4.06 -3.85
CA LEU A 358 14.12 -3.60 -4.02
C LEU A 358 15.15 -4.75 -3.89
N TYR A 359 14.99 -5.63 -2.91
CA TYR A 359 15.89 -6.76 -2.70
C TYR A 359 15.82 -7.77 -3.86
N LEU A 360 14.62 -8.13 -4.31
CA LEU A 360 14.43 -9.07 -5.42
C LEU A 360 14.85 -8.47 -6.76
N GLU A 361 14.67 -7.16 -6.96
CA GLU A 361 15.23 -6.44 -8.11
C GLU A 361 16.76 -6.57 -8.12
N ARG A 362 17.43 -6.38 -6.97
CA ARG A 362 18.89 -6.55 -6.87
C ARG A 362 19.34 -7.97 -7.15
N VAL A 363 18.60 -8.98 -6.66
CA VAL A 363 18.88 -10.39 -6.95
C VAL A 363 18.74 -10.68 -8.44
N THR A 364 17.69 -10.16 -9.08
CA THR A 364 17.45 -10.32 -10.51
C THR A 364 18.58 -9.68 -11.31
N HIS A 365 18.93 -8.43 -11.00
CA HIS A 365 20.06 -7.73 -11.61
C HIS A 365 21.37 -8.51 -11.44
N ALA A 366 21.64 -9.03 -10.24
CA ALA A 366 22.83 -9.81 -9.99
C ALA A 366 22.87 -11.10 -10.83
N ASN A 367 21.74 -11.79 -10.96
CA ASN A 367 21.61 -12.99 -11.77
C ASN A 367 21.73 -12.75 -13.27
N GLU A 368 21.39 -11.56 -13.75
CA GLU A 368 21.55 -11.17 -15.15
C GLU A 368 22.99 -10.75 -15.47
N ASN A 369 23.64 -10.00 -14.56
CA ASN A 369 24.90 -9.31 -14.86
C ASN A 369 26.15 -10.02 -14.33
N PHE A 370 26.03 -10.86 -13.29
CA PHE A 370 27.19 -11.48 -12.62
C PHE A 370 27.15 -13.01 -12.64
N ARG A 371 26.39 -13.61 -13.58
CA ARG A 371 26.28 -15.05 -13.72
C ARG A 371 27.57 -15.65 -14.29
N VAL A 372 28.01 -16.76 -13.70
CA VAL A 372 29.16 -17.55 -14.17
C VAL A 372 28.72 -18.98 -14.40
N LEU A 373 29.46 -19.74 -15.22
CA LEU A 373 29.09 -21.11 -15.58
C LEU A 373 28.87 -21.98 -14.33
N GLY A 374 27.64 -22.48 -14.15
CA GLY A 374 27.26 -23.30 -12.99
C GLY A 374 27.00 -22.55 -11.68
N ARG A 375 27.00 -21.21 -11.68
CA ARG A 375 26.74 -20.37 -10.49
C ARG A 375 25.82 -19.19 -10.81
N GLU A 376 24.68 -19.12 -10.12
CA GLU A 376 23.78 -17.96 -10.21
C GLU A 376 24.48 -16.68 -9.73
N GLY A 377 24.21 -15.57 -10.40
CA GLY A 377 24.97 -14.35 -10.22
C GLY A 377 24.84 -13.72 -8.84
N TYR A 378 23.71 -13.88 -8.14
CA TYR A 378 23.56 -13.43 -6.74
C TYR A 378 24.56 -14.12 -5.77
N ARG A 379 25.15 -15.26 -6.17
CA ARG A 379 26.16 -16.00 -5.40
C ARG A 379 27.60 -15.64 -5.78
N SER A 380 27.82 -14.85 -6.83
CA SER A 380 29.13 -14.27 -7.14
C SER A 380 29.51 -13.23 -6.07
N ASP A 381 30.79 -12.88 -5.97
CA ASP A 381 31.20 -11.85 -5.01
C ASP A 381 30.65 -10.48 -5.38
N ARG A 382 30.67 -10.12 -6.68
CA ARG A 382 30.05 -8.89 -7.18
C ARG A 382 28.54 -8.87 -6.95
N GLY A 383 27.85 -9.97 -7.24
CA GLY A 383 26.41 -10.08 -7.02
C GLY A 383 26.02 -10.05 -5.55
N ARG A 384 26.82 -10.67 -4.67
CA ARG A 384 26.62 -10.58 -3.22
C ARG A 384 26.73 -9.14 -2.73
N VAL A 385 27.82 -8.45 -3.09
CA VAL A 385 28.03 -7.04 -2.71
C VAL A 385 26.89 -6.17 -3.26
N PHE A 386 26.48 -6.37 -4.52
CA PHE A 386 25.36 -5.66 -5.12
C PHE A 386 24.02 -5.91 -4.39
N VAL A 387 23.72 -7.15 -4.01
CA VAL A 387 22.48 -7.47 -3.30
C VAL A 387 22.46 -6.84 -1.90
N MET A 388 23.56 -6.96 -1.16
CA MET A 388 23.67 -6.44 0.21
C MET A 388 23.69 -4.91 0.26
N TYR A 389 24.45 -4.27 -0.61
CA TYR A 389 24.74 -2.83 -0.51
C TYR A 389 24.02 -1.99 -1.56
N GLY A 390 23.40 -2.62 -2.57
CA GLY A 390 22.76 -1.94 -3.69
C GLY A 390 23.75 -1.56 -4.80
N PRO A 391 23.30 -0.74 -5.76
CA PRO A 391 24.16 -0.25 -6.83
C PRO A 391 25.29 0.62 -6.27
N PRO A 392 26.53 0.44 -6.74
CA PRO A 392 27.63 1.34 -6.39
C PRO A 392 27.39 2.74 -6.97
N ASP A 393 27.91 3.76 -6.29
CA ASP A 393 27.88 5.14 -6.76
C ASP A 393 28.78 5.34 -7.98
N ASP A 394 29.90 4.61 -8.02
CA ASP A 394 30.85 4.61 -9.13
C ASP A 394 31.48 3.23 -9.33
N ILE A 395 31.79 2.90 -10.58
CA ILE A 395 32.49 1.67 -10.96
C ILE A 395 33.68 2.05 -11.85
N ASP A 396 34.88 2.00 -11.28
CA ASP A 396 36.12 2.11 -12.03
C ASP A 396 36.48 0.75 -12.62
N ARG A 397 36.58 0.70 -13.95
CA ARG A 397 36.81 -0.54 -14.69
C ARG A 397 38.17 -0.50 -15.35
N HIS A 398 38.98 -1.51 -15.05
CA HIS A 398 40.28 -1.72 -15.66
C HIS A 398 40.22 -2.97 -16.53
N PRO A 399 39.76 -2.86 -17.79
CA PRO A 399 39.79 -3.98 -18.72
C PRO A 399 41.22 -4.21 -19.23
N ASN A 400 41.74 -5.45 -19.10
CA ASN A 400 42.94 -5.97 -19.75
C ASN A 400 44.04 -4.93 -20.05
N GLU A 401 44.76 -4.49 -19.01
CA GLU A 401 45.96 -3.66 -19.18
C GLU A 401 47.20 -4.57 -19.34
N ALA A 402 48.30 -4.05 -19.88
CA ALA A 402 49.45 -4.86 -20.31
C ALA A 402 50.06 -5.75 -19.20
N ASP A 403 50.00 -5.32 -17.94
CA ASP A 403 50.61 -6.00 -16.79
C ASP A 403 49.58 -6.35 -15.69
N THR A 404 48.28 -6.16 -15.96
CA THR A 404 47.21 -6.42 -14.98
C THR A 404 46.04 -7.21 -15.55
N ARG A 405 45.59 -8.19 -14.78
CA ARG A 405 44.34 -8.91 -14.95
C ARG A 405 43.17 -7.94 -14.79
N PRO A 406 42.05 -8.15 -15.50
CA PRO A 406 40.87 -7.32 -15.35
C PRO A 406 40.41 -7.20 -13.90
N TYR A 407 40.16 -5.97 -13.46
CA TYR A 407 39.62 -5.69 -12.15
C TYR A 407 38.63 -4.53 -12.17
N GLU A 408 37.78 -4.49 -11.15
CA GLU A 408 36.79 -3.43 -10.94
C GLU A 408 36.90 -2.89 -9.52
N VAL A 409 36.78 -1.58 -9.38
CA VAL A 409 36.67 -0.90 -8.08
C VAL A 409 35.30 -0.27 -7.98
N TRP A 410 34.51 -0.73 -7.03
CA TRP A 410 33.15 -0.25 -6.79
C TRP A 410 33.16 0.67 -5.58
N THR A 411 32.70 1.90 -5.73
CA THR A 411 32.71 2.91 -4.67
C THR A 411 31.30 3.15 -4.14
N TYR A 412 31.16 3.27 -2.82
CA TYR A 412 29.93 3.59 -2.10
C TYR A 412 30.17 4.75 -1.13
N ASN A 413 29.69 5.93 -1.47
CA ASN A 413 29.90 7.18 -0.72
C ASN A 413 29.07 7.22 0.57
N ASN A 414 27.90 6.59 0.56
CA ASN A 414 26.92 6.68 1.66
C ASN A 414 27.04 5.57 2.70
N ILE A 415 27.98 4.62 2.51
CA ILE A 415 28.19 3.50 3.42
C ILE A 415 29.44 3.76 4.26
N GLN A 416 29.29 3.75 5.59
CA GLN A 416 30.38 3.96 6.56
C GLN A 416 31.23 5.23 6.34
N GLY A 417 30.67 6.27 5.71
CA GLY A 417 31.38 7.50 5.38
C GLY A 417 32.24 7.44 4.11
N GLY A 418 32.05 6.40 3.29
CA GLY A 418 32.78 6.15 2.06
C GLY A 418 33.56 4.84 2.14
N VAL A 419 33.17 3.84 1.36
CA VAL A 419 33.89 2.56 1.22
C VAL A 419 34.05 2.19 -0.24
N TYR A 420 35.00 1.30 -0.51
CA TYR A 420 35.16 0.71 -1.83
C TYR A 420 35.42 -0.79 -1.73
N PHE A 421 35.13 -1.49 -2.83
CA PHE A 421 35.31 -2.93 -3.00
C PHE A 421 36.11 -3.16 -4.28
N VAL A 422 37.09 -4.06 -4.22
CA VAL A 422 37.96 -4.39 -5.35
C VAL A 422 37.75 -5.83 -5.73
N PHE A 423 37.37 -6.04 -6.99
CA PHE A 423 37.14 -7.37 -7.55
C PHE A 423 38.12 -7.65 -8.68
N VAL A 424 38.72 -8.84 -8.69
CA VAL A 424 39.72 -9.23 -9.70
C VAL A 424 39.30 -10.52 -10.39
N LEU A 425 39.39 -10.54 -11.72
CA LEU A 425 39.20 -11.74 -12.52
C LEU A 425 40.46 -12.61 -12.43
N ARG A 426 40.45 -13.63 -11.55
CA ARG A 426 41.64 -14.44 -11.24
C ARG A 426 41.85 -15.63 -12.17
N GLN A 427 40.88 -15.97 -13.00
CA GLN A 427 40.98 -17.05 -13.97
C GLN A 427 40.31 -16.59 -15.27
N ASP A 428 40.91 -16.93 -16.42
CA ASP A 428 40.33 -16.61 -17.71
C ASP A 428 38.98 -17.31 -17.88
N GLY A 429 37.92 -16.53 -18.17
CA GLY A 429 36.54 -17.03 -18.20
C GLY A 429 35.93 -17.35 -16.83
N GLY A 430 36.61 -16.97 -15.74
CA GLY A 430 36.15 -17.13 -14.36
C GLY A 430 35.27 -15.97 -13.86
N ASP A 431 35.07 -15.93 -12.54
CA ASP A 431 34.36 -14.84 -11.86
C ASP A 431 35.33 -13.77 -11.36
N TYR A 432 34.81 -12.56 -11.13
CA TYR A 432 35.52 -11.52 -10.42
C TYR A 432 35.38 -11.78 -8.91
N GLU A 433 36.49 -12.11 -8.26
CA GLU A 433 36.54 -12.41 -6.82
C GLU A 433 36.81 -11.13 -6.02
N LEU A 434 36.13 -10.95 -4.89
CA LEU A 434 36.40 -9.85 -3.97
C LEU A 434 37.75 -10.10 -3.29
N VAL A 435 38.71 -9.23 -3.56
CA VAL A 435 40.08 -9.33 -3.02
C VAL A 435 40.41 -8.24 -2.01
N HIS A 436 39.62 -7.17 -1.94
CA HIS A 436 39.78 -6.11 -0.95
C HIS A 436 38.49 -5.30 -0.76
N SER A 437 38.26 -4.81 0.45
CA SER A 437 37.27 -3.79 0.77
C SER A 437 37.75 -2.93 1.95
N THR A 438 37.34 -1.66 1.97
CA THR A 438 37.47 -0.79 3.15
C THR A 438 36.27 -0.86 4.10
N HIS A 439 35.25 -1.65 3.76
CA HIS A 439 34.11 -1.89 4.62
C HIS A 439 34.50 -2.76 5.83
N ARG A 440 34.18 -2.32 7.06
CA ARG A 440 34.68 -2.91 8.32
C ARG A 440 34.35 -4.39 8.54
N ASN A 441 33.28 -4.89 7.91
CA ASN A 441 32.80 -6.27 8.08
C ASN A 441 33.10 -7.14 6.85
N GLU A 442 33.98 -6.69 5.97
CA GLU A 442 34.28 -7.35 4.70
C GLU A 442 35.76 -7.74 4.62
N LEU A 443 36.10 -8.53 3.61
CA LEU A 443 37.48 -8.94 3.37
C LEU A 443 38.37 -7.72 3.13
N HIS A 444 39.42 -7.58 3.94
CA HIS A 444 40.36 -6.45 3.87
C HIS A 444 41.80 -6.96 3.66
N ASP A 445 42.38 -6.66 2.51
CA ASP A 445 43.77 -7.00 2.15
C ASP A 445 44.43 -5.81 1.43
N GLU A 446 45.18 -4.97 2.13
CA GLU A 446 45.83 -3.78 1.54
C GLU A 446 46.82 -4.13 0.40
N ASN A 447 47.27 -5.39 0.33
CA ASN A 447 48.20 -5.85 -0.70
C ASN A 447 47.50 -6.53 -1.89
N TRP A 448 46.21 -6.25 -2.11
CA TRP A 448 45.40 -6.91 -3.13
C TRP A 448 45.94 -6.79 -4.56
N GLY A 449 46.74 -5.76 -4.86
CA GLY A 449 47.33 -5.57 -6.19
C GLY A 449 48.13 -6.78 -6.68
N ARG A 450 48.63 -7.64 -5.78
CA ARG A 450 49.27 -8.93 -6.13
C ARG A 450 48.35 -9.90 -6.88
N TYR A 451 47.04 -9.80 -6.68
CA TYR A 451 46.05 -10.66 -7.36
C TYR A 451 45.77 -10.17 -8.77
N ALA A 452 45.96 -8.87 -9.03
CA ALA A 452 45.78 -8.26 -10.33
C ALA A 452 47.02 -8.36 -11.22
N ARG A 453 48.24 -8.51 -10.68
CA ARG A 453 49.45 -8.60 -11.51
C ARG A 453 49.52 -9.89 -12.33
N THR A 454 49.86 -9.78 -13.60
CA THR A 454 50.32 -10.91 -14.43
C THR A 454 51.83 -11.05 -14.26
N ASN A 455 52.29 -12.23 -13.80
CA ASN A 455 53.73 -12.54 -13.64
C ASN A 455 54.45 -12.63 -14.98
#